data_AF-A0A7V5J0I3-F1
#
_entry.id   AF-A0A7V5J0I3-F1
#
_cell.length_a   1.000
_cell.length_b   1.000
_cell.length_c   1.000
_cell.angle_alpha   90.00
_cell.angle_beta   90.00
_cell.angle_gamma   90.00
#
_symmetry.space_group_name_H-M   'P 1'
#
loop_
_entity.id
_entity.type
_entity.pdbx_description
1 polymer ?
#
loop_
_entity_poly.entity_id
_entity_poly.type
_entity_poly.pdbx_seq_one_letter_code
_entity_poly.pdbx_strand_id
1 'polypeptide(L)'
;MSFVNASFLWLLIPLGLYLWQREVKQSLQQNLRWVALGLLILAVARPAIPQAPTQERLEARSLVIALDLSASMRGEDISPNRLAASKATIHAFLAQNAYDQIALIGFTINPLLLSPPTTDHPLVATALDTLREEYVLTKGTDIYKLLEKVAQLPDREKLLVLFSDGGDEVMDAGLSSFAKEQRIQVLAIAMASNQGASIPTNNQALLKDAEGNIVVSKLSRSLASFARST
;
A
#
# COMPACT_ATOMS: atom_id res chain seq x y z
N MET A 1 9.39 -11.92 -28.58
CA MET A 1 8.94 -12.68 -29.76
C MET A 1 9.97 -13.75 -30.06
N SER A 2 9.67 -15.01 -29.72
CA SER A 2 10.60 -16.14 -29.88
C SER A 2 10.64 -16.55 -31.35
N PHE A 3 11.69 -16.17 -32.07
CA PHE A 3 11.90 -16.51 -33.49
C PHE A 3 12.50 -17.91 -33.69
N VAL A 4 12.61 -18.73 -32.65
CA VAL A 4 13.23 -20.06 -32.74
C VAL A 4 12.15 -21.14 -32.60
N ASN A 5 11.26 -21.21 -33.58
CA ASN A 5 10.30 -22.31 -33.67
C ASN A 5 11.00 -23.52 -34.32
N ALA A 6 11.21 -24.58 -33.55
CA ALA A 6 11.90 -25.80 -34.00
C ALA A 6 11.22 -26.50 -35.20
N SER A 7 9.95 -26.18 -35.46
CA SER A 7 9.20 -26.65 -36.63
C SER A 7 9.81 -26.21 -37.97
N PHE A 8 10.59 -25.12 -38.00
CA PHE A 8 11.22 -24.64 -39.23
C PHE A 8 12.38 -25.53 -39.72
N LEU A 9 12.99 -26.34 -38.82
CA LEU A 9 14.08 -27.26 -39.18
C LEU A 9 13.60 -28.39 -40.11
N TRP A 10 12.32 -28.76 -40.05
CA TRP A 10 11.75 -29.81 -40.91
C TRP A 10 11.71 -29.42 -42.40
N LEU A 11 11.72 -28.12 -42.72
CA LEU A 11 11.76 -27.63 -44.10
C LEU A 11 13.12 -27.84 -44.79
N LEU A 12 14.21 -28.06 -44.03
CA LEU A 12 15.54 -28.27 -44.59
C LEU A 12 15.75 -29.68 -45.16
N ILE A 13 14.98 -30.67 -44.70
CA ILE A 13 15.06 -32.07 -45.14
C ILE A 13 14.69 -32.24 -46.63
N PRO A 14 13.51 -31.75 -47.11
CA PRO A 14 13.17 -31.85 -48.53
C PRO A 14 14.07 -30.99 -49.41
N LEU A 15 14.57 -29.85 -48.91
CA LEU A 15 15.55 -29.01 -49.63
C LEU A 15 16.88 -29.73 -49.83
N GLY A 16 17.36 -30.46 -48.80
CA GLY A 16 18.55 -31.30 -48.87
C GLY A 16 18.42 -32.43 -49.90
N LEU A 17 17.26 -33.11 -49.93
CA LEU A 17 16.95 -34.14 -50.93
C LEU A 17 16.85 -33.57 -52.35
N TYR A 18 16.25 -32.38 -52.51
CA TYR A 18 16.13 -31.71 -53.81
C TYR A 18 17.50 -31.25 -54.35
N LEU A 19 18.39 -30.76 -53.48
CA LEU A 19 19.76 -30.40 -53.85
C LEU A 19 20.65 -31.63 -54.11
N TRP A 20 20.35 -32.79 -53.52
CA TRP A 20 21.02 -34.07 -53.81
C TRP A 20 20.69 -34.60 -55.20
N GLN A 21 19.45 -34.43 -55.67
CA GLN A 21 19.01 -34.95 -56.99
C GLN A 21 19.45 -34.10 -58.18
N ARG A 22 19.90 -32.86 -57.97
CA ARG A 22 20.45 -32.01 -59.04
C ARG A 22 21.97 -32.09 -59.07
N GLU A 23 22.55 -32.17 -60.27
CA GLU A 23 23.96 -31.88 -60.50
C GLU A 23 24.22 -30.38 -60.24
N VAL A 24 24.33 -30.04 -58.96
CA VAL A 24 24.62 -28.68 -58.51
C VAL A 24 26.04 -28.34 -58.97
N LYS A 25 26.18 -27.27 -59.78
CA LYS A 25 27.49 -26.75 -60.21
C LYS A 25 28.46 -26.70 -59.02
N GLN A 26 29.69 -27.19 -59.19
CA GLN A 26 30.70 -27.29 -58.12
C GLN A 26 30.90 -25.98 -57.34
N SER A 27 30.80 -24.83 -58.02
CA SER A 27 30.84 -23.49 -57.40
C SER A 27 29.73 -23.27 -56.35
N LEU A 28 28.51 -23.75 -56.59
CA LEU A 28 27.38 -23.57 -55.67
C LEU A 28 27.51 -24.51 -54.46
N GLN A 29 28.05 -25.71 -54.64
CA GLN A 29 28.34 -26.65 -53.55
C GLN A 29 29.39 -26.07 -52.59
N GLN A 30 30.42 -25.41 -53.12
CA GLN A 30 31.48 -24.78 -52.34
C GLN A 30 30.94 -23.62 -51.51
N ASN A 31 30.11 -22.76 -52.10
CA ASN A 31 29.45 -21.66 -51.39
C ASN A 31 28.53 -22.16 -50.28
N LEU A 32 27.79 -23.24 -50.51
CA LEU A 32 26.89 -23.81 -49.51
C LEU A 32 27.65 -24.36 -48.28
N ARG A 33 28.83 -24.94 -48.49
CA ARG A 33 29.70 -25.41 -47.39
C ARG A 33 30.18 -24.26 -46.52
N TRP A 34 30.57 -23.13 -47.12
CA TRP A 34 30.98 -21.94 -46.37
C TRP A 34 29.84 -21.32 -45.58
N VAL A 35 28.63 -21.25 -46.16
CA VAL A 35 27.44 -20.76 -45.46
C VAL A 35 27.06 -21.68 -44.29
N ALA A 36 27.10 -23.00 -44.50
CA ALA A 36 26.84 -23.98 -43.46
C ALA A 36 27.85 -23.87 -42.30
N LEU A 37 29.14 -23.72 -42.61
CA LEU A 37 30.18 -23.52 -41.60
C LEU A 37 29.96 -22.22 -40.82
N GLY A 38 29.60 -21.13 -41.50
CA GLY A 38 29.27 -19.85 -40.86
C GLY A 38 28.09 -19.95 -39.88
N LEU A 39 27.02 -20.64 -40.27
CA LEU A 39 25.85 -20.88 -39.39
C LEU A 39 26.21 -21.75 -38.19
N LEU A 40 27.08 -22.75 -38.37
CA LEU A 40 27.53 -23.63 -37.29
C LEU A 40 28.36 -22.87 -36.26
N ILE A 41 29.25 -21.98 -36.72
CA ILE A 41 30.02 -21.07 -35.84
C ILE A 41 29.08 -20.14 -35.07
N LEU A 42 28.06 -19.57 -35.73
CA LEU A 42 27.08 -18.69 -35.09
C LEU A 42 26.23 -19.41 -34.03
N ALA A 43 25.87 -20.67 -34.30
CA ALA A 43 25.13 -21.51 -33.36
C ALA A 43 25.95 -21.85 -32.12
N VAL A 44 27.25 -22.18 -32.29
CA VAL A 44 28.16 -22.46 -31.18
C VAL A 44 28.48 -21.19 -30.37
N ALA A 45 28.62 -20.05 -31.04
CA ALA A 45 28.88 -18.77 -30.39
C ALA A 45 27.75 -18.32 -29.46
N ARG A 46 26.53 -18.88 -29.60
CA ARG A 46 25.34 -18.54 -28.80
C ARG A 46 25.26 -17.04 -28.49
N PRO A 47 25.13 -16.18 -29.51
CA PRO A 47 25.08 -14.75 -29.29
C PRO A 47 23.92 -14.41 -28.35
N ALA A 48 24.25 -14.02 -27.13
CA ALA A 48 23.29 -13.59 -26.14
C ALA A 48 23.14 -12.07 -26.26
N ILE A 49 21.91 -11.61 -26.44
CA ILE A 49 21.59 -10.19 -26.29
C ILE A 49 21.60 -9.91 -24.78
N PRO A 50 22.52 -9.07 -24.26
CA PRO A 50 22.51 -8.73 -22.85
C PRO A 50 21.19 -8.05 -22.53
N GLN A 51 20.35 -8.70 -21.72
CA GLN A 51 19.18 -8.04 -21.17
C GLN A 51 19.67 -7.09 -20.11
N ALA A 52 19.39 -5.80 -20.28
CA ALA A 52 19.56 -4.86 -19.19
C ALA A 52 18.72 -5.37 -18.01
N PRO A 53 19.24 -5.34 -16.76
CA PRO A 53 18.41 -5.64 -15.61
C PRO A 53 17.22 -4.68 -15.67
N THR A 54 16.02 -5.24 -15.86
CA THR A 54 14.78 -4.52 -15.59
C THR A 54 14.81 -4.22 -14.10
N GLN A 55 15.34 -3.05 -13.75
CA GLN A 55 15.04 -2.43 -12.47
C GLN A 55 13.55 -2.14 -12.52
N GLU A 56 12.73 -3.11 -12.10
CA GLU A 56 11.41 -2.76 -11.59
C GLU A 56 11.68 -1.75 -10.48
N ARG A 57 11.39 -0.49 -10.77
CA ARG A 57 11.53 0.59 -9.83
C ARG A 57 10.46 0.33 -8.78
N LEU A 58 10.83 -0.43 -7.75
CA LEU A 58 10.06 -0.54 -6.51
C LEU A 58 10.12 0.85 -5.88
N GLU A 59 9.28 1.76 -6.34
CA GLU A 59 9.09 3.06 -5.71
C GLU A 59 8.42 2.77 -4.36
N ALA A 60 9.24 2.74 -3.31
CA ALA A 60 8.75 2.70 -1.94
C ALA A 60 7.78 3.87 -1.76
N ARG A 61 6.51 3.55 -1.50
CA ARG A 61 5.50 4.57 -1.29
C ARG A 61 5.68 5.12 0.12
N SER A 62 5.54 6.43 0.28
CA SER A 62 5.45 7.02 1.61
C SER A 62 4.02 6.93 2.11
N LEU A 63 3.81 6.03 3.06
CA LEU A 63 2.54 5.83 3.74
C LEU A 63 2.59 6.43 5.13
N VAL A 64 1.49 7.05 5.52
CA VAL A 64 1.29 7.57 6.87
C VAL A 64 0.07 6.89 7.44
N ILE A 65 0.26 6.11 8.50
CA ILE A 65 -0.84 5.49 9.23
C ILE A 65 -1.22 6.43 10.38
N ALA A 66 -2.47 6.88 10.39
CA ALA A 66 -3.02 7.67 11.48
C ALA A 66 -4.07 6.85 12.24
N LEU A 67 -3.82 6.62 13.52
CA LEU A 67 -4.70 5.88 14.41
C LEU A 67 -5.40 6.82 15.39
N ASP A 68 -6.73 6.83 15.33
CA ASP A 68 -7.57 7.55 16.28
C ASP A 68 -7.50 6.88 17.65
N LEU A 69 -7.26 7.68 18.68
CA LEU A 69 -7.14 7.26 20.07
C LEU A 69 -8.24 7.86 20.96
N SER A 70 -9.24 8.50 20.37
CA SER A 70 -10.35 9.13 21.08
C SER A 70 -11.16 8.11 21.88
N ALA A 71 -11.94 8.60 22.85
CA ALA A 71 -12.74 7.75 23.72
C ALA A 71 -13.71 6.83 22.95
N SER A 72 -14.18 7.24 21.78
CA SER A 72 -15.09 6.44 20.97
C SER A 72 -14.46 5.18 20.38
N MET A 73 -13.13 5.13 20.27
CA MET A 73 -12.38 3.94 19.87
C MET A 73 -12.35 2.84 20.93
N ARG A 74 -12.91 3.08 22.12
CA ARG A 74 -13.19 2.04 23.13
C ARG A 74 -14.51 1.29 22.87
N GLY A 75 -15.28 1.69 21.86
CA GLY A 75 -16.52 1.01 21.49
C GLY A 75 -16.27 -0.47 21.19
N GLU A 76 -17.19 -1.33 21.64
CA GLU A 76 -17.08 -2.80 21.55
C GLU A 76 -17.96 -3.40 20.43
N ASP A 77 -18.46 -2.57 19.51
CA ASP A 77 -19.17 -3.06 18.30
C ASP A 77 -18.27 -3.82 17.33
N ILE A 78 -16.95 -3.66 17.45
CA ILE A 78 -15.95 -4.47 16.76
C ILE A 78 -15.10 -5.17 17.82
N SER A 79 -15.07 -6.50 17.81
CA SER A 79 -14.38 -7.28 18.83
C SER A 79 -12.84 -7.17 18.69
N PRO A 80 -12.09 -7.07 19.81
CA PRO A 80 -12.57 -6.91 21.20
C PRO A 80 -13.00 -5.47 21.53
N ASN A 81 -12.35 -4.47 20.94
CA ASN A 81 -12.83 -3.10 20.83
C ASN A 81 -12.29 -2.48 19.53
N ARG A 82 -12.80 -1.31 19.14
CA ARG A 82 -12.40 -0.65 17.88
C ARG A 82 -10.89 -0.40 17.82
N LEU A 83 -10.25 0.05 18.90
CA LEU A 83 -8.80 0.31 18.90
C LEU A 83 -7.97 -0.98 18.70
N ALA A 84 -8.28 -2.04 19.44
CA ALA A 84 -7.62 -3.32 19.34
C ALA A 84 -7.81 -3.93 17.94
N ALA A 85 -9.01 -3.80 17.36
CA ALA A 85 -9.28 -4.20 15.99
C ALA A 85 -8.46 -3.39 14.98
N SER A 86 -8.32 -2.07 15.17
CA SER A 86 -7.45 -1.21 14.35
C SER A 86 -6.00 -1.68 14.44
N LYS A 87 -5.49 -1.92 15.66
CA LYS A 87 -4.12 -2.39 15.86
C LYS A 87 -3.87 -3.72 15.17
N ALA A 88 -4.77 -4.68 15.31
CA ALA A 88 -4.66 -5.97 14.63
C ALA A 88 -4.63 -5.81 13.10
N THR A 89 -5.45 -4.90 12.57
CA THR A 89 -5.49 -4.59 11.12
C THR A 89 -4.18 -3.93 10.67
N ILE A 90 -3.64 -3.00 11.45
CA ILE A 90 -2.36 -2.34 11.17
C ILE A 90 -1.21 -3.36 11.22
N HIS A 91 -1.17 -4.26 12.21
CA HIS A 91 -0.19 -5.35 12.26
C HIS A 91 -0.24 -6.24 11.01
N ALA A 92 -1.45 -6.63 10.59
CA ALA A 92 -1.63 -7.40 9.37
C ALA A 92 -1.21 -6.63 8.10
N PHE A 93 -1.38 -5.30 8.10
CA PHE A 93 -0.91 -4.42 7.02
C PHE A 93 0.62 -4.32 7.00
N LEU A 94 1.26 -4.10 8.15
CA LEU A 94 2.72 -4.06 8.27
C LEU A 94 3.36 -5.39 7.85
N ALA A 95 2.73 -6.53 8.16
CA ALA A 95 3.26 -7.85 7.79
C ALA A 95 3.21 -8.15 6.28
N GLN A 96 2.30 -7.50 5.54
CA GLN A 96 2.12 -7.74 4.10
C GLN A 96 2.94 -6.80 3.21
N ASN A 97 3.36 -5.66 3.73
CA ASN A 97 4.20 -4.70 2.99
C ASN A 97 5.65 -4.92 3.38
N ALA A 98 6.55 -5.12 2.42
CA ALA A 98 7.96 -5.38 2.71
C ALA A 98 8.88 -4.19 2.38
N TYR A 99 8.42 -3.22 1.59
CA TYR A 99 9.29 -2.20 0.99
C TYR A 99 8.82 -0.76 1.20
N ASP A 100 7.62 -0.53 1.70
CA ASP A 100 7.07 0.82 1.87
C ASP A 100 7.64 1.52 3.10
N GLN A 101 7.80 2.84 2.99
CA GLN A 101 8.17 3.69 4.12
C GLN A 101 6.89 4.06 4.87
N ILE A 102 6.80 3.64 6.13
CA ILE A 102 5.59 3.81 6.93
C ILE A 102 5.90 4.71 8.12
N ALA A 103 5.17 5.83 8.22
CA ALA A 103 5.09 6.64 9.41
C ALA A 103 3.85 6.25 10.23
N LEU A 104 3.94 6.37 11.55
CA LEU A 104 2.83 6.11 12.46
C LEU A 104 2.53 7.35 13.28
N ILE A 105 1.28 7.80 13.24
CA ILE A 105 0.75 8.92 14.02
C ILE A 105 -0.41 8.40 14.87
N GLY A 106 -0.37 8.64 16.17
CA GLY A 106 -1.54 8.50 17.05
C GLY A 106 -2.18 9.87 17.25
N PHE A 107 -3.50 10.00 17.14
CA PHE A 107 -4.14 11.31 17.24
C PHE A 107 -5.45 11.30 18.04
N THR A 108 -5.75 12.47 18.59
CA THR A 108 -7.06 12.87 19.17
C THR A 108 -7.31 14.31 18.74
N ILE A 109 -7.39 15.26 19.67
CA ILE A 109 -7.29 16.69 19.39
C ILE A 109 -5.87 17.07 18.97
N ASN A 110 -4.85 16.37 19.48
CA ASN A 110 -3.45 16.65 19.16
C ASN A 110 -2.81 15.39 18.55
N PRO A 111 -2.29 15.46 17.30
CA PRO A 111 -1.58 14.35 16.69
C PRO A 111 -0.15 14.25 17.20
N LEU A 112 0.29 13.02 17.46
CA LEU A 112 1.64 12.69 17.90
C LEU A 112 2.29 11.74 16.89
N LEU A 113 3.46 12.12 16.37
CA LEU A 113 4.28 11.25 15.54
C LEU A 113 4.98 10.23 16.44
N LEU A 114 4.60 8.96 16.29
CA LEU A 114 5.11 7.84 17.09
C LEU A 114 6.30 7.17 16.42
N SER A 115 6.22 7.02 15.10
CA SER A 115 7.34 6.56 14.27
C SER A 115 7.47 7.47 13.06
N PRO A 116 8.67 8.01 12.78
CA PRO A 116 8.94 8.67 11.50
C PRO A 116 8.84 7.65 10.35
N PRO A 117 8.77 8.13 9.08
CA PRO A 117 8.76 7.25 7.92
C PRO A 117 9.97 6.30 7.93
N THR A 118 9.70 5.00 8.02
CA THR A 118 10.74 3.96 8.07
C THR A 118 10.30 2.71 7.33
N THR A 119 11.26 1.97 6.79
CA THR A 119 11.05 0.61 6.25
C THR A 119 11.18 -0.46 7.33
N ASP A 120 11.61 -0.10 8.54
CA ASP A 120 11.69 -1.01 9.68
C ASP A 120 10.31 -1.15 10.33
N HIS A 121 9.49 -2.01 9.73
CA HIS A 121 8.13 -2.27 10.21
C HIS A 121 8.06 -2.92 11.59
N PRO A 122 9.00 -3.78 12.03
CA PRO A 122 9.07 -4.22 13.42
C PRO A 122 9.15 -3.08 14.45
N LEU A 123 9.89 -1.99 14.15
CA LEU A 123 9.90 -0.81 15.01
C LEU A 123 8.54 -0.11 15.04
N VAL A 124 7.88 0.02 13.89
CA VAL A 124 6.53 0.61 13.80
C VAL A 124 5.52 -0.22 14.59
N ALA A 125 5.58 -1.54 14.48
CA ALA A 125 4.76 -2.49 15.21
C ALA A 125 4.97 -2.36 16.73
N THR A 126 6.22 -2.24 17.17
CA THR A 126 6.55 -2.01 18.58
C THR A 126 5.98 -0.68 19.08
N ALA A 127 6.10 0.40 18.30
CA ALA A 127 5.54 1.69 18.64
C ALA A 127 4.00 1.64 18.75
N LEU A 128 3.33 0.92 17.84
CA LEU A 128 1.89 0.68 17.88
C LEU A 128 1.46 -0.05 19.17
N ASP A 129 2.24 -1.02 19.62
CA ASP A 129 1.94 -1.80 20.83
C ASP A 129 2.08 -0.96 22.10
N THR A 130 2.92 0.07 22.11
CA THR A 130 3.05 0.98 23.27
C THR A 130 1.81 1.84 23.51
N LEU A 131 0.95 2.03 22.50
CA LEU A 131 -0.26 2.84 22.65
C LEU A 131 -1.25 2.16 23.57
N ARG A 132 -1.68 2.83 24.63
CA ARG A 132 -2.74 2.32 25.50
C ARG A 132 -3.87 3.32 25.59
N GLU A 133 -5.09 2.79 25.66
CA GLU A 133 -6.32 3.55 25.84
C GLU A 133 -6.33 4.37 27.14
N GLU A 134 -5.59 3.88 28.13
CA GLU A 134 -5.43 4.47 29.46
C GLU A 134 -4.67 5.79 29.44
N TYR A 135 -3.76 5.98 28.47
CA TYR A 135 -2.89 7.17 28.41
C TYR A 135 -3.53 8.34 27.68
N VAL A 136 -4.74 8.16 27.14
CA VAL A 136 -5.39 9.14 26.28
C VAL A 136 -6.57 9.75 27.02
N LEU A 137 -6.32 10.95 27.56
CA LEU A 137 -7.23 11.70 28.45
C LEU A 137 -8.07 12.74 27.70
N THR A 138 -7.82 12.95 26.41
CA THR A 138 -8.50 13.93 25.57
C THR A 138 -9.80 13.38 24.99
N LYS A 139 -10.87 14.18 25.10
CA LYS A 139 -12.16 13.90 24.48
C LYS A 139 -12.26 14.65 23.16
N GLY A 140 -12.45 13.92 22.06
CA GLY A 140 -12.62 14.49 20.72
C GLY A 140 -11.44 14.25 19.77
N THR A 141 -11.64 14.70 18.54
CA THR A 141 -10.77 14.45 17.39
C THR A 141 -10.62 15.74 16.59
N ASP A 142 -9.42 16.01 16.08
CA ASP A 142 -9.10 17.18 15.25
C ASP A 142 -8.27 16.72 14.04
N ILE A 143 -8.95 16.49 12.93
CA ILE A 143 -8.40 16.00 11.67
C ILE A 143 -7.61 17.10 10.98
N TYR A 144 -7.98 18.37 11.16
CA TYR A 144 -7.23 19.47 10.58
C TYR A 144 -5.78 19.48 11.09
N LYS A 145 -5.59 19.41 12.41
CA LYS A 145 -4.25 19.31 13.00
C LYS A 145 -3.53 18.03 12.58
N LEU A 146 -4.24 16.91 12.43
CA LEU A 146 -3.65 15.69 11.88
C LEU A 146 -3.06 15.96 10.49
N LEU A 147 -3.81 16.60 9.59
CA LEU A 147 -3.33 16.93 8.25
C LEU A 147 -2.17 17.91 8.28
N GLU A 148 -2.19 18.92 9.16
CA GLU A 148 -1.05 19.82 9.35
C GLU A 148 0.21 19.03 9.78
N LYS A 149 0.05 18.05 10.68
CA LYS A 149 1.15 17.21 11.14
C LYS A 149 1.68 16.31 10.03
N VAL A 150 0.80 15.74 9.22
CA VAL A 150 1.15 14.94 8.05
C VAL A 150 1.87 15.81 7.01
N ALA A 151 1.42 17.05 6.79
CA ALA A 151 2.04 17.98 5.86
C ALA A 151 3.51 18.28 6.22
N GLN A 152 3.86 18.29 7.51
CA GLN A 152 5.24 18.51 8.01
C GLN A 152 6.20 17.33 7.74
N LEU A 153 5.70 16.16 7.35
CA LEU A 153 6.57 15.03 7.01
C LEU A 153 7.35 15.31 5.70
N PRO A 154 8.59 14.80 5.57
CA PRO A 154 9.52 15.20 4.51
C PRO A 154 9.06 14.81 3.10
N ASP A 155 8.20 13.81 2.96
CA ASP A 155 7.78 13.29 1.67
C ASP A 155 6.82 14.22 0.92
N ARG A 156 6.96 14.29 -0.40
CA ARG A 156 6.14 15.20 -1.23
C ARG A 156 4.75 14.67 -1.53
N GLU A 157 4.62 13.36 -1.70
CA GLU A 157 3.36 12.67 -1.96
C GLU A 157 3.15 11.69 -0.82
N LYS A 158 1.99 11.79 -0.18
CA LYS A 158 1.70 11.08 1.07
C LYS A 158 0.37 10.37 0.93
N LEU A 159 0.37 9.05 1.16
CA LEU A 159 -0.88 8.31 1.32
C LEU A 159 -1.18 8.18 2.81
N LEU A 160 -2.16 8.95 3.29
CA LEU A 160 -2.66 8.89 4.65
C LEU A 160 -3.71 7.79 4.77
N VAL A 161 -3.40 6.73 5.51
CA VAL A 161 -4.36 5.69 5.89
C VAL A 161 -4.91 6.02 7.28
N LEU A 162 -6.16 6.48 7.32
CA LEU A 162 -6.83 6.99 8.51
C LEU A 162 -7.72 5.91 9.14
N PHE A 163 -7.40 5.47 10.35
CA PHE A 163 -8.22 4.57 11.15
C PHE A 163 -9.00 5.38 12.19
N SER A 164 -10.29 5.60 11.95
CA SER A 164 -11.16 6.40 12.83
C SER A 164 -12.62 6.00 12.63
N ASP A 165 -13.47 6.34 13.59
CA ASP A 165 -14.93 6.33 13.44
C ASP A 165 -15.48 7.63 12.82
N GLY A 166 -14.58 8.59 12.55
CA GLY A 166 -14.86 9.89 11.96
C GLY A 166 -15.30 10.96 12.96
N GLY A 167 -15.45 10.60 14.25
CA GLY A 167 -15.80 11.51 15.33
C GLY A 167 -17.01 12.41 15.07
N ASP A 168 -17.10 13.48 15.86
CA ASP A 168 -18.14 14.52 15.74
C ASP A 168 -17.70 15.69 14.85
N GLU A 169 -16.50 15.61 14.25
CA GLU A 169 -15.94 16.70 13.45
C GLU A 169 -16.60 16.77 12.06
N VAL A 170 -17.02 17.98 11.68
CA VAL A 170 -17.57 18.23 10.35
C VAL A 170 -16.42 18.33 9.35
N MET A 171 -16.19 17.25 8.62
CA MET A 171 -15.22 17.23 7.53
C MET A 171 -15.80 17.96 6.32
N ASP A 172 -15.41 19.22 6.17
CA ASP A 172 -15.90 20.13 5.13
C ASP A 172 -15.02 20.14 3.88
N ALA A 173 -15.42 20.93 2.88
CA ALA A 173 -14.66 21.08 1.63
C ALA A 173 -13.30 21.78 1.83
N GLY A 174 -13.13 22.53 2.93
CA GLY A 174 -11.88 23.21 3.26
C GLY A 174 -10.80 22.20 3.64
N LEU A 175 -11.13 21.23 4.48
CA LEU A 175 -10.28 20.09 4.84
C LEU A 175 -9.79 19.31 3.60
N SER A 176 -10.71 18.98 2.68
CA SER A 176 -10.36 18.26 1.45
C SER A 176 -9.45 19.06 0.53
N SER A 177 -9.69 20.37 0.44
CA SER A 177 -8.87 21.28 -0.36
C SER A 177 -7.46 21.41 0.22
N PHE A 178 -7.34 21.54 1.54
CA PHE A 178 -6.05 21.58 2.22
C PHE A 178 -5.24 20.30 1.97
N ALA A 179 -5.86 19.13 2.12
CA ALA A 179 -5.17 17.86 1.89
C ALA A 179 -4.70 17.72 0.43
N LYS A 180 -5.51 18.17 -0.55
CA LYS A 180 -5.11 18.22 -1.97
C LYS A 180 -3.93 19.16 -2.22
N GLU A 181 -3.96 20.37 -1.65
CA GLU A 181 -2.87 21.34 -1.77
C GLU A 181 -1.55 20.78 -1.22
N GLN A 182 -1.62 20.03 -0.12
CA GLN A 182 -0.48 19.36 0.50
C GLN A 182 -0.12 18.01 -0.15
N ARG A 183 -0.80 17.61 -1.23
CA ARG A 183 -0.64 16.31 -1.93
C ARG A 183 -0.76 15.10 -0.99
N ILE A 184 -1.71 15.20 -0.08
CA ILE A 184 -2.08 14.12 0.86
C ILE A 184 -3.30 13.43 0.29
N GLN A 185 -3.15 12.18 -0.15
CA GLN A 185 -4.28 11.33 -0.50
C GLN A 185 -4.78 10.63 0.76
N VAL A 186 -6.08 10.67 1.03
CA VAL A 186 -6.64 10.08 2.26
C VAL A 186 -7.43 8.81 1.94
N LEU A 187 -7.01 7.70 2.54
CA LEU A 187 -7.74 6.44 2.59
C LEU A 187 -8.29 6.25 4.00
N ALA A 188 -9.61 6.39 4.18
CA ALA A 188 -10.25 6.17 5.47
C ALA A 188 -10.70 4.71 5.65
N ILE A 189 -10.29 4.10 6.75
CA ILE A 189 -10.77 2.82 7.26
C ILE A 189 -11.68 3.11 8.44
N ALA A 190 -12.98 2.94 8.19
CA ALA A 190 -14.04 3.18 9.15
C ALA A 190 -14.02 2.11 10.26
N MET A 191 -13.75 2.54 11.50
CA MET A 191 -13.67 1.66 12.67
C MET A 191 -14.91 1.79 13.56
N ALA A 192 -16.10 1.74 12.97
CA ALA A 192 -17.37 1.76 13.70
C ALA A 192 -18.49 1.09 12.91
N SER A 193 -19.45 0.52 13.63
CA SER A 193 -20.69 0.01 13.04
C SER A 193 -21.70 1.14 12.76
N ASN A 194 -22.60 0.90 11.81
CA ASN A 194 -23.71 1.81 11.52
C ASN A 194 -24.74 1.90 12.67
N GLN A 195 -24.80 0.89 13.53
CA GLN A 195 -25.71 0.84 14.68
C GLN A 195 -25.19 1.68 15.84
N GLY A 196 -23.86 1.76 15.98
CA GLY A 196 -23.15 2.46 17.04
C GLY A 196 -22.99 1.61 18.30
N ALA A 197 -22.08 2.03 19.18
CA ALA A 197 -21.79 1.37 20.44
C ALA A 197 -21.75 2.38 21.58
N SER A 198 -22.17 1.94 22.77
CA SER A 198 -21.90 2.66 24.01
C SER A 198 -20.43 2.56 24.38
N ILE A 199 -19.87 3.63 24.90
CA ILE A 199 -18.44 3.71 25.19
C ILE A 199 -18.18 3.26 26.64
N PRO A 200 -17.41 2.20 26.89
CA PRO A 200 -17.02 1.83 28.25
C PRO A 200 -15.95 2.79 28.81
N THR A 201 -16.04 3.06 30.10
CA THR A 201 -15.03 3.77 30.90
C THR A 201 -14.15 2.74 31.62
N ASN A 202 -12.97 3.14 32.08
CA ASN A 202 -12.01 2.27 32.80
C ASN A 202 -12.60 1.50 33.99
N ASN A 203 -13.70 1.97 34.59
CA ASN A 203 -14.40 1.31 35.69
C ASN A 203 -15.58 0.42 35.23
N GLN A 204 -15.63 0.00 33.95
CA GLN A 204 -16.74 -0.75 33.33
C GLN A 204 -18.10 -0.03 33.32
N ALA A 205 -18.14 1.24 33.76
CA ALA A 205 -19.31 2.10 33.62
C ALA A 205 -19.37 2.70 32.21
N LEU A 206 -20.57 2.91 31.68
CA LEU A 206 -20.75 3.56 30.39
C LEU A 206 -20.46 5.06 30.49
N LEU A 207 -19.81 5.61 29.46
CA LEU A 207 -19.55 7.04 29.35
C LEU A 207 -20.88 7.80 29.31
N LYS A 208 -21.00 8.83 30.13
CA LYS A 208 -22.17 9.71 30.19
C LYS A 208 -21.82 11.13 29.75
N ASP A 209 -22.80 11.79 29.14
CA ASP A 209 -22.76 13.22 28.83
C ASP A 209 -22.93 14.07 30.11
N ALA A 210 -22.94 15.40 29.95
CA ALA A 210 -23.10 16.33 31.07
C ALA A 210 -24.51 16.25 31.70
N GLU A 211 -25.47 15.73 30.95
CA GLU A 211 -26.87 15.55 31.28
C GLU A 211 -27.16 14.17 31.93
N GLY A 212 -26.17 13.28 31.97
CA GLY A 212 -26.26 11.96 32.59
C GLY A 212 -26.77 10.83 31.67
N ASN A 213 -26.96 11.09 30.37
CA ASN A 213 -27.32 10.09 29.37
C ASN A 213 -26.11 9.31 28.88
N ILE A 214 -26.34 8.08 28.42
CA ILE A 214 -25.29 7.22 27.87
C ILE A 214 -24.87 7.74 26.49
N VAL A 215 -23.57 7.96 26.30
CA VAL A 215 -22.99 8.35 25.00
C VAL A 215 -22.91 7.13 24.09
N VAL A 216 -23.48 7.24 22.90
CA VAL A 216 -23.42 6.23 21.84
C VAL A 216 -22.68 6.81 20.64
N SER A 217 -21.51 6.26 20.30
CA SER A 217 -20.75 6.66 19.10
C SER A 217 -21.14 5.82 17.89
N LYS A 218 -21.35 6.48 16.75
CA LYS A 218 -21.71 5.90 15.44
C LYS A 218 -20.70 6.32 14.38
N LEU A 219 -20.61 5.53 13.30
CA LEU A 219 -19.82 5.90 12.14
C LEU A 219 -20.28 7.23 11.53
N SER A 220 -19.34 8.16 11.35
CA SER A 220 -19.62 9.43 10.70
C SER A 220 -19.75 9.28 9.17
N ARG A 221 -20.83 9.85 8.60
CA ARG A 221 -21.06 9.85 7.15
C ARG A 221 -20.11 10.79 6.40
N SER A 222 -19.58 11.81 7.09
CA SER A 222 -18.66 12.81 6.50
C SER A 222 -17.30 12.20 6.14
N LEU A 223 -16.89 11.14 6.85
CA LEU A 223 -15.63 10.43 6.62
C LEU A 223 -15.54 9.85 5.20
N ALA A 224 -16.63 9.24 4.72
CA ALA A 224 -16.68 8.65 3.38
C ALA A 224 -16.66 9.72 2.27
N SER A 225 -17.33 10.86 2.47
CA SER A 225 -17.25 11.98 1.52
C SER A 225 -15.87 12.63 1.50
N PHE A 226 -15.26 12.79 2.68
CA PHE A 226 -13.93 13.37 2.82
C PHE A 226 -12.87 12.56 2.06
N ALA A 227 -12.77 11.26 2.34
CA ALA A 227 -11.82 10.37 1.67
C ALA A 227 -11.98 10.31 0.14
N ARG A 228 -13.21 10.42 -0.39
CA ARG A 228 -13.45 10.48 -1.85
C ARG A 228 -13.09 11.82 -2.48
N SER A 229 -13.11 12.88 -1.69
CA SER A 229 -12.93 14.25 -2.14
C SER A 229 -11.49 14.74 -2.07
N THR A 230 -10.57 13.88 -1.60
CA THR A 230 -9.14 14.17 -1.48
C THR A 230 -8.39 13.51 -2.63
#